data_AF-A0A4V1XXL9-F1
#
_entry.id   AF-A0A4V1XXL9-F1
#
_cell.length_a   1.000
_cell.length_b   1.000
_cell.length_c   1.000
_cell.angle_alpha   90.00
_cell.angle_beta   90.00
_cell.angle_gamma   90.00
#
_symmetry.space_group_name_H-M   'P 1'
#
loop_
_entity.id
_entity.type
_entity.pdbx_description
1 polymer ?
#
loop_
_entity_poly.entity_id
_entity_poly.type
_entity_poly.pdbx_seq_one_letter_code
_entity_poly.pdbx_strand_id
1 'polypeptide(L)'
;MSERKVLSKYYPPDFDPRQLQRVRGPKQAGPKVQTVRLMSPFSMKCTSCGEYIYKGRKFNARKETPDEKYLGIQIFRFYGTYRDMPSVLESSTLDIPMLTHCQCTRCSAEITFKTDPKNQDYVCEKGAKRNTEPWRAGPEETDEERLDRLEREEEEESKNAMAELEAKTVDAKREMAVADALDEIRTRNAAREAAAQDPSSGAPADLAISTAREEQDRIDAEEARKAFQLARDRAELLEEEVVEEVVEGPGARQPEPARVQPAKVKKTNKREELRAKLGYEPQTETWWAENVRLRPYCLVLLRNGGEVSNALTALVDANNGAGDWHIAVRSGGQSSTESSNTAHGMAIDPSLMNSTSCDRQSNIAKIEPGGRWKNVLADLDKHGVTVAGGRDGGVVNFEVVLANGTIVNADQTTNADSWRALKGGSNNFGILTQFDLEAIPARDLYYDLRLLDSAYSDSVVDAVIEFADQDQSLADDALVTFYSHDTSVSYEIHVCTIHVNTMGNKNSATALHETENLPVIANVTPSSKVWPRLPLARRSLLVLEMLGQP
;
A
#
# COMPACT_ATOMS: atom_id res chain seq x y z
N MET A 1 -29.10 -31.48 3.43
CA MET A 1 -27.76 -31.28 4.03
C MET A 1 -27.97 -30.73 5.42
N SER A 2 -27.44 -31.36 6.46
CA SER A 2 -27.50 -30.81 7.82
C SER A 2 -26.78 -29.47 7.88
N GLU A 3 -27.34 -28.51 8.60
CA GLU A 3 -26.77 -27.16 8.75
C GLU A 3 -25.40 -27.19 9.43
N ARG A 4 -24.51 -26.26 9.06
CA ARG A 4 -23.19 -26.08 9.71
C ARG A 4 -23.31 -25.66 11.18
N LYS A 5 -24.36 -24.91 11.50
CA LYS A 5 -24.68 -24.41 12.84
C LYS A 5 -26.06 -24.94 13.24
N VAL A 6 -26.08 -26.14 13.81
CA VAL A 6 -27.32 -26.77 14.26
C VAL A 6 -27.78 -26.10 15.56
N LEU A 7 -28.90 -25.37 15.50
CA LEU A 7 -29.51 -24.71 16.67
C LEU A 7 -29.99 -25.71 17.73
N SER A 8 -30.55 -26.83 17.28
CA SER A 8 -31.09 -27.89 18.14
C SER A 8 -30.60 -29.25 17.68
N LYS A 9 -29.89 -29.95 18.57
CA LYS A 9 -29.56 -31.36 18.35
C LYS A 9 -30.71 -32.19 18.92
N TYR A 10 -31.21 -33.14 18.13
CA TYR A 10 -32.19 -34.09 18.63
C TYR A 10 -31.55 -34.93 19.75
N TYR A 11 -32.14 -34.88 20.94
CA TYR A 11 -31.84 -35.79 22.04
C TYR A 11 -33.02 -36.76 22.19
N PRO A 12 -32.78 -38.05 22.44
CA PRO A 12 -33.85 -38.99 22.75
C PRO A 12 -34.69 -38.52 23.95
N PRO A 13 -36.01 -38.82 24.00
CA PRO A 13 -36.89 -38.39 25.11
C PRO A 13 -36.44 -38.83 26.50
N ASP A 14 -35.73 -39.96 26.58
CA ASP A 14 -35.22 -40.53 27.83
C ASP A 14 -33.82 -40.01 28.24
N PHE A 15 -33.26 -39.05 27.49
CA PHE A 15 -31.90 -38.55 27.72
C PHE A 15 -31.83 -37.57 28.90
N ASP A 16 -31.21 -38.01 30.01
CA ASP A 16 -30.92 -37.18 31.18
C ASP A 16 -29.42 -36.78 31.23
N PRO A 17 -29.08 -35.48 31.08
CA PRO A 17 -27.70 -35.00 31.15
C PRO A 17 -26.97 -35.29 32.47
N ARG A 18 -27.70 -35.52 33.57
CA ARG A 18 -27.12 -35.74 34.91
C ARG A 18 -26.54 -37.14 35.09
N GLN A 19 -26.94 -38.08 34.25
CA GLN A 19 -26.49 -39.48 34.31
C GLN A 19 -25.12 -39.68 33.62
N LEU A 20 -24.64 -38.68 32.88
CA LEU A 20 -23.32 -38.70 32.23
C LEU A 20 -22.22 -38.23 33.19
N GLN A 21 -21.46 -39.18 33.75
CA GLN A 21 -20.17 -38.85 34.35
C GLN A 21 -19.09 -38.81 33.27
N ARG A 22 -18.31 -37.73 33.22
CA ARG A 22 -17.15 -37.66 32.32
C ARG A 22 -16.09 -38.66 32.79
N VAL A 23 -16.15 -39.88 32.25
CA VAL A 23 -15.08 -40.87 32.41
C VAL A 23 -13.88 -40.36 31.61
N ARG A 24 -12.95 -39.69 32.28
CA ARG A 24 -11.65 -39.40 31.68
C ARG A 24 -10.96 -40.75 31.50
N GLY A 25 -10.74 -41.16 30.25
CA GLY A 25 -9.94 -42.34 29.95
C GLY A 25 -8.56 -42.28 30.64
N PRO A 26 -7.86 -43.41 30.76
CA PRO A 26 -6.53 -43.44 31.36
C PRO A 26 -5.67 -42.37 30.69
N LYS A 27 -5.09 -41.47 31.49
CA LYS A 27 -4.16 -40.45 30.97
C LYS A 27 -3.06 -41.22 30.25
N GLN A 28 -2.93 -41.02 28.93
CA GLN A 28 -1.77 -41.53 28.21
C GLN A 28 -0.53 -41.02 28.93
N ALA A 29 0.30 -41.94 29.43
CA ALA A 29 1.56 -41.60 30.08
C ALA A 29 2.52 -41.12 29.00
N GLY A 30 2.52 -39.81 28.75
CA GLY A 30 3.37 -39.15 27.76
C GLY A 30 2.99 -37.67 27.60
N PRO A 31 3.90 -36.86 27.04
CA PRO A 31 3.60 -35.46 26.74
C PRO A 31 2.42 -35.38 25.77
N LYS A 32 1.51 -34.44 26.00
CA LYS A 32 0.31 -34.28 25.16
C LYS A 32 0.72 -33.83 23.77
N VAL A 33 0.64 -34.73 22.80
CA VAL A 33 0.89 -34.45 21.39
C VAL A 33 -0.43 -34.13 20.69
N GLN A 34 -0.60 -32.88 20.24
CA GLN A 34 -1.76 -32.43 19.48
C GLN A 34 -1.37 -32.15 18.02
N THR A 35 -2.13 -32.66 17.05
CA THR A 35 -1.93 -32.30 15.64
C THR A 35 -2.53 -30.92 15.35
N VAL A 36 -1.72 -29.99 14.84
CA VAL A 36 -2.11 -28.61 14.52
C VAL A 36 -1.62 -28.26 13.12
N ARG A 37 -2.47 -27.65 12.29
CA ARG A 37 -2.06 -27.09 11.00
C ARG A 37 -1.53 -25.68 11.23
N LEU A 38 -0.25 -25.45 10.90
CA LEU A 38 0.42 -24.17 11.11
C LEU A 38 1.22 -23.72 9.89
N MET A 39 1.62 -22.45 9.91
CA MET A 39 2.47 -21.83 8.90
C MET A 39 3.92 -21.84 9.37
N SER A 40 4.88 -21.98 8.46
CA SER A 40 6.30 -21.76 8.77
C SER A 40 6.51 -20.33 9.28
N PRO A 41 6.97 -20.12 10.52
CA PRO A 41 7.08 -18.78 11.11
C PRO A 41 8.22 -17.96 10.50
N PHE A 42 9.28 -18.62 10.04
CA PHE A 42 10.45 -18.00 9.40
C PHE A 42 10.86 -18.77 8.14
N SER A 43 11.66 -18.14 7.29
CA SER A 43 12.27 -18.78 6.14
C SER A 43 13.45 -19.65 6.61
N MET A 44 13.52 -20.87 6.09
CA MET A 44 14.52 -21.85 6.51
C MET A 44 14.99 -22.71 5.35
N LYS A 45 16.21 -23.22 5.46
CA LYS A 45 16.82 -24.17 4.53
C LYS A 45 16.95 -25.52 5.20
N CYS A 46 16.41 -26.57 4.58
CA CYS A 46 16.55 -27.94 5.07
C CYS A 46 18.03 -28.34 5.04
N THR A 47 18.54 -28.90 6.14
CA THR A 47 19.94 -29.33 6.23
C THR A 47 20.23 -30.61 5.45
N SER A 48 19.22 -31.47 5.23
CA SER A 48 19.38 -32.77 4.57
C SER A 48 19.41 -32.68 3.05
N CYS A 49 18.58 -31.84 2.42
CA CYS A 49 18.45 -31.76 0.96
C CYS A 49 18.71 -30.36 0.38
N GLY A 50 18.92 -29.36 1.22
CA GLY A 50 19.14 -27.98 0.79
C GLY A 50 17.89 -27.26 0.28
N GLU A 51 16.70 -27.88 0.33
CA GLU A 51 15.44 -27.27 -0.08
C GLU A 51 15.10 -26.05 0.78
N TYR A 52 14.67 -24.97 0.14
CA TYR A 52 14.26 -23.75 0.81
C TYR A 52 12.76 -23.78 1.14
N ILE A 53 12.43 -23.56 2.40
CA ILE A 53 11.07 -23.41 2.91
C ILE A 53 10.85 -21.93 3.19
N TYR A 54 10.01 -21.30 2.36
CA TYR A 54 9.65 -19.90 2.52
C TYR A 54 8.72 -19.70 3.74
N LYS A 55 8.74 -18.47 4.27
CA LYS A 55 7.84 -18.05 5.37
C LYS A 55 6.39 -18.18 4.93
N GLY A 56 5.53 -18.73 5.78
CA GLY A 56 4.10 -18.89 5.44
C GLY A 56 3.76 -20.17 4.68
N ARG A 57 4.66 -21.14 4.56
CA ARG A 57 4.29 -22.45 4.01
C ARG A 57 3.44 -23.25 5.01
N LYS A 58 2.31 -23.81 4.57
CA LYS A 58 1.37 -24.60 5.39
C LYS A 58 1.93 -26.01 5.66
N PHE A 59 1.98 -26.41 6.94
CA PHE A 59 2.34 -27.78 7.36
C PHE A 59 1.36 -28.30 8.41
N ASN A 60 1.17 -29.62 8.44
CA ASN A 60 0.53 -30.29 9.57
C ASN A 60 1.61 -30.63 10.60
N ALA A 61 1.67 -29.93 11.71
CA ALA A 61 2.67 -30.15 12.76
C ALA A 61 2.09 -30.88 13.96
N ARG A 62 2.95 -31.54 14.73
CA ARG A 62 2.60 -32.06 16.05
C ARG A 62 3.10 -31.08 17.09
N LYS A 63 2.17 -30.50 17.84
CA LYS A 63 2.43 -29.63 18.98
C LYS A 63 2.62 -30.50 20.22
N GLU A 64 3.81 -30.47 20.79
CA GLU A 64 4.08 -31.01 22.12
C GLU A 64 4.14 -29.87 23.12
N THR A 65 3.74 -30.20 24.35
CA THR A 65 3.86 -29.31 25.49
C THR A 65 4.94 -29.90 26.41
N PRO A 66 6.22 -29.49 26.25
CA PRO A 66 7.29 -29.87 27.19
C PRO A 66 7.00 -29.32 28.59
N ASP A 67 7.64 -29.85 29.62
CA ASP A 67 7.50 -29.35 30.99
C ASP A 67 8.19 -27.98 31.22
N GLU A 68 8.94 -27.50 30.23
CA GLU A 68 9.64 -26.21 30.25
C GLU A 68 8.66 -25.03 30.20
N LYS A 69 8.80 -24.09 31.15
CA LYS A 69 8.02 -22.85 31.23
C LYS A 69 8.96 -21.65 31.34
N TYR A 70 8.65 -20.59 30.62
CA TYR A 70 9.33 -19.30 30.73
C TYR A 70 8.45 -18.32 31.51
N LEU A 71 8.84 -17.93 32.72
CA LEU A 71 8.09 -17.01 33.59
C LEU A 71 6.59 -17.38 33.73
N GLY A 72 6.28 -18.68 33.78
CA GLY A 72 4.91 -19.21 33.85
C GLY A 72 4.20 -19.40 32.50
N ILE A 73 4.79 -18.92 31.40
CA ILE A 73 4.31 -19.14 30.02
C ILE A 73 4.79 -20.50 29.54
N GLN A 74 3.86 -21.27 28.97
CA GLN A 74 4.14 -22.60 28.44
C GLN A 74 4.93 -22.52 27.13
N ILE A 75 6.09 -23.16 27.06
CA ILE A 75 6.84 -23.30 25.81
C ILE A 75 6.23 -24.45 25.01
N PHE A 76 6.08 -24.26 23.70
CA PHE A 76 5.59 -25.28 22.78
C PHE A 76 6.70 -25.70 21.82
N ARG A 77 6.87 -27.01 21.66
CA ARG A 77 7.76 -27.59 20.65
C ARG A 77 6.94 -28.22 19.54
N PHE A 78 7.31 -27.95 18.30
CA PHE A 78 6.63 -28.46 17.11
C PHE A 78 7.54 -29.45 16.39
N TYR A 79 7.00 -30.63 16.09
CA TYR A 79 7.71 -31.78 15.54
C TYR A 79 7.04 -32.32 14.27
N GLY A 80 7.81 -33.10 13.52
CA GLY A 80 7.39 -33.85 12.33
C GLY A 80 7.69 -35.34 12.49
N THR A 81 7.14 -36.01 13.50
CA THR A 81 7.46 -37.42 13.74
C THR A 81 6.73 -38.38 12.79
N TYR A 82 7.47 -39.34 12.22
CA TYR A 82 6.97 -40.66 11.84
C TYR A 82 6.96 -41.50 13.12
N ARG A 83 5.82 -42.10 13.51
CA ARG A 83 5.85 -42.99 14.68
C ARG A 83 6.34 -44.35 14.20
N ASP A 84 7.34 -44.87 14.90
CA ASP A 84 7.79 -46.26 14.82
C ASP A 84 6.59 -47.22 14.74
N MET A 85 6.65 -48.12 13.77
CA MET A 85 5.73 -49.23 13.61
C MET A 85 6.03 -50.25 14.73
N PRO A 86 5.08 -50.63 15.59
CA PRO A 86 5.26 -51.80 16.44
C PRO A 86 5.36 -53.01 15.51
N SER A 87 6.47 -53.74 15.62
CA SER A 87 6.74 -54.96 14.87
C SER A 87 5.89 -56.12 15.38
N VAL A 88 4.59 -56.17 15.08
CA VAL A 88 3.83 -57.43 15.04
C VAL A 88 2.65 -57.30 14.07
N LEU A 89 2.65 -58.15 13.04
CA LEU A 89 1.51 -58.43 12.17
C LEU A 89 0.29 -58.85 13.00
N GLU A 90 -0.89 -58.32 12.71
CA GLU A 90 -2.01 -59.13 12.21
C GLU A 90 -3.28 -58.31 11.90
N SER A 91 -3.80 -58.59 10.71
CA SER A 91 -5.21 -58.57 10.30
C SER A 91 -5.95 -57.22 10.20
N SER A 92 -6.10 -56.81 8.93
CA SER A 92 -7.33 -56.33 8.29
C SER A 92 -8.18 -55.31 9.03
N THR A 93 -8.04 -54.04 8.68
CA THR A 93 -9.15 -53.18 8.26
C THR A 93 -8.62 -51.87 7.67
N LEU A 94 -9.49 -51.28 6.84
CA LEU A 94 -9.39 -50.09 6.01
C LEU A 94 -8.67 -48.84 6.57
N ASP A 95 -8.31 -47.98 5.60
CA ASP A 95 -8.11 -46.52 5.68
C ASP A 95 -6.76 -45.99 6.20
N ILE A 96 -5.86 -45.72 5.25
CA ILE A 96 -4.69 -44.85 5.45
C ILE A 96 -4.95 -43.49 4.76
N PRO A 97 -5.26 -42.41 5.50
CA PRO A 97 -5.15 -41.07 4.96
C PRO A 97 -3.70 -40.58 5.08
N MET A 98 -3.13 -40.19 3.95
CA MET A 98 -1.95 -39.32 3.87
C MET A 98 -2.15 -38.07 4.76
N LEU A 99 -1.49 -38.02 5.92
CA LEU A 99 -1.23 -36.77 6.63
C LEU A 99 0.28 -36.62 6.80
N THR A 100 0.93 -36.08 5.78
CA THR A 100 2.35 -35.70 5.87
C THR A 100 2.51 -34.60 6.91
N HIS A 101 3.28 -34.94 7.94
CA HIS A 101 3.61 -34.10 9.10
C HIS A 101 4.61 -32.99 8.72
N CYS A 102 5.09 -32.19 9.67
CA CYS A 102 6.04 -31.09 9.44
C CYS A 102 7.40 -31.60 8.94
N GLN A 103 7.44 -31.93 7.66
CA GLN A 103 8.54 -32.58 6.97
C GLN A 103 8.96 -31.74 5.79
N CYS A 104 10.25 -31.77 5.46
CA CYS A 104 10.72 -31.20 4.21
C CYS A 104 10.02 -31.90 3.04
N THR A 105 9.44 -31.15 2.10
CA THR A 105 8.70 -31.74 0.98
C THR A 105 9.53 -32.52 -0.02
N ARG A 106 10.85 -32.39 0.05
CA ARG A 106 11.76 -33.07 -0.87
C ARG A 106 12.37 -34.35 -0.29
N CYS A 107 12.78 -34.32 0.99
CA CYS A 107 13.48 -35.45 1.62
C CYS A 107 12.76 -36.05 2.82
N SER A 108 11.55 -35.56 3.12
CA SER A 108 10.76 -35.95 4.29
C SER A 108 11.48 -35.85 5.64
N ALA A 109 12.61 -35.13 5.70
CA ALA A 109 13.36 -34.90 6.93
C ALA A 109 12.52 -34.10 7.93
N GLU A 110 12.60 -34.51 9.19
CA GLU A 110 11.91 -33.87 10.30
C GLU A 110 12.57 -32.53 10.64
N ILE A 111 11.73 -31.50 10.82
CA ILE A 111 12.16 -30.18 11.25
C ILE A 111 11.49 -29.86 12.59
N THR A 112 12.28 -29.42 13.56
CA THR A 112 11.83 -29.14 14.93
C THR A 112 12.11 -27.70 15.30
N PHE A 113 11.11 -26.99 15.82
CA PHE A 113 11.27 -25.62 16.33
C PHE A 113 10.46 -25.41 17.61
N LYS A 114 10.96 -24.54 18.48
CA LYS A 114 10.35 -24.14 19.75
C LYS A 114 9.94 -22.68 19.75
N THR A 115 8.89 -22.34 20.49
CA THR A 115 8.54 -20.95 20.80
C THR A 115 9.55 -20.35 21.78
N ASP A 116 10.00 -19.13 21.53
CA ASP A 116 10.80 -18.33 22.45
C ASP A 116 9.99 -17.10 22.91
N PRO A 117 9.33 -17.16 24.08
CA PRO A 117 8.55 -16.04 24.60
C PRO A 117 9.38 -14.81 24.96
N LYS A 118 10.70 -14.91 25.18
CA LYS A 118 11.56 -13.76 25.51
C LYS A 118 11.69 -12.82 24.32
N ASN A 119 11.94 -13.37 23.14
CA ASN A 119 12.25 -12.63 21.93
C ASN A 119 11.08 -12.56 20.93
N GLN A 120 9.88 -13.02 21.33
CA GLN A 120 8.69 -13.12 20.48
C GLN A 120 8.93 -13.87 19.16
N ASP A 121 9.81 -14.86 19.16
CA ASP A 121 10.23 -15.58 17.95
C ASP A 121 10.26 -17.09 18.17
N TYR A 122 10.68 -17.82 17.15
CA TYR A 122 10.85 -19.26 17.19
C TYR A 122 12.31 -19.62 16.97
N VAL A 123 12.80 -20.61 17.72
CA VAL A 123 14.15 -21.14 17.59
C VAL A 123 14.09 -22.51 16.91
N CYS A 124 14.84 -22.66 15.83
CA CYS A 124 14.98 -23.95 15.14
C CYS A 124 15.95 -24.83 15.91
N GLU A 125 15.52 -26.02 16.34
CA GLU A 125 16.38 -26.98 17.05
C GLU A 125 17.05 -27.98 16.10
N LYS A 126 16.28 -28.59 15.19
CA LYS A 126 16.75 -29.68 14.31
C LYS A 126 16.15 -29.61 12.90
N GLY A 127 16.91 -30.12 11.92
CA GLY A 127 16.43 -30.39 10.55
C GLY A 127 16.47 -29.22 9.56
N ALA A 128 16.64 -27.99 10.04
CA ALA A 128 16.77 -26.80 9.18
C ALA A 128 17.67 -25.74 9.81
N LYS A 129 18.22 -24.87 8.97
CA LYS A 129 18.87 -23.61 9.37
C LYS A 129 18.02 -22.44 8.91
N ARG A 130 17.90 -21.41 9.74
CA ARG A 130 17.20 -20.18 9.37
C ARG A 130 18.03 -19.41 8.33
N ASN A 131 17.37 -18.72 7.41
CA ASN A 131 18.06 -17.79 6.52
C ASN A 131 18.44 -16.52 7.30
N THR A 132 19.65 -16.01 7.09
CA THR A 132 20.13 -14.78 7.74
C THR A 132 19.50 -13.56 7.08
N GLU A 133 18.82 -12.73 7.88
CA GLU A 133 18.26 -11.44 7.45
C GLU A 133 19.21 -10.31 7.91
N PRO A 134 19.60 -9.34 7.06
CA PRO A 134 20.59 -8.30 7.40
C PRO A 134 20.21 -7.47 8.63
N TRP A 135 18.92 -7.20 8.85
CA TRP A 135 18.43 -6.46 10.02
C TRP A 135 18.46 -7.27 11.34
N ARG A 136 18.80 -8.57 11.29
CA ARG A 136 19.10 -9.39 12.48
C ARG A 136 20.60 -9.54 12.74
N ALA A 137 21.45 -9.11 11.81
CA ALA A 137 22.91 -9.17 11.96
C ALA A 137 23.44 -7.95 12.76
N GLY A 138 22.69 -7.52 13.77
CA GLY A 138 23.26 -6.66 14.81
C GLY A 138 24.12 -7.50 15.75
N PRO A 139 25.14 -6.93 16.40
CA PRO A 139 25.83 -7.62 17.48
C PRO A 139 24.80 -8.04 18.54
N GLU A 140 24.80 -9.32 18.93
CA GLU A 140 24.05 -9.81 20.10
C GLU A 140 24.71 -9.23 21.35
N GLU A 141 24.46 -7.96 21.63
CA GLU A 141 24.83 -7.35 22.89
C GLU A 141 23.78 -7.65 23.92
N THR A 142 24.24 -8.01 25.11
CA THR A 142 23.37 -8.12 26.27
C THR A 142 22.78 -6.75 26.61
N ASP A 143 21.58 -6.71 27.19
CA ASP A 143 20.90 -5.45 27.51
C ASP A 143 21.76 -4.53 28.41
N GLU A 144 22.64 -5.12 29.23
CA GLU A 144 23.62 -4.41 30.07
C GLU A 144 24.74 -3.77 29.25
N GLU A 145 25.35 -4.49 28.31
CA GLU A 145 26.36 -3.94 27.38
C GLU A 145 25.77 -2.85 26.46
N ARG A 146 24.49 -2.97 26.13
CA ARG A 146 23.75 -1.98 25.34
C ARG A 146 23.53 -0.69 26.12
N LEU A 147 23.18 -0.79 27.40
CA LEU A 147 23.00 0.35 28.31
C LEU A 147 24.33 1.08 28.56
N ASP A 148 25.40 0.31 28.78
CA ASP A 148 26.75 0.82 29.06
C ASP A 148 27.40 1.48 27.82
N ARG A 149 26.99 1.07 26.61
CA ARG A 149 27.34 1.77 25.37
C ARG A 149 26.53 3.04 25.21
N LEU A 150 25.22 3.00 25.44
CA LEU A 150 24.35 4.17 25.33
C LEU A 150 24.75 5.28 26.32
N GLU A 151 25.14 4.95 27.55
CA GLU A 151 25.65 5.93 28.52
C GLU A 151 26.99 6.55 28.08
N ARG A 152 27.90 5.78 27.48
CA ARG A 152 29.14 6.34 26.88
C ARG A 152 28.86 7.17 25.63
N GLU A 153 27.92 6.74 24.78
CA GLU A 153 27.48 7.46 23.59
C GLU A 153 26.82 8.78 23.98
N GLU A 154 25.97 8.84 25.02
CA GLU A 154 25.38 10.09 25.53
C GLU A 154 26.44 11.07 26.09
N GLU A 155 27.45 10.57 26.81
CA GLU A 155 28.55 11.41 27.32
C GLU A 155 29.44 11.97 26.20
N GLU A 156 29.70 11.19 25.15
CA GLU A 156 30.46 11.63 23.97
C GLU A 156 29.63 12.52 23.03
N GLU A 157 28.34 12.24 22.84
CA GLU A 157 27.40 13.05 22.05
C GLU A 157 27.20 14.43 22.69
N SER A 158 27.20 14.56 24.02
CA SER A 158 27.07 15.87 24.67
C SER A 158 28.22 16.84 24.33
N LYS A 159 29.43 16.33 24.08
CA LYS A 159 30.61 17.12 23.70
C LYS A 159 30.73 17.30 22.18
N ASN A 160 30.19 16.36 21.40
CA ASN A 160 30.18 16.41 19.94
C ASN A 160 28.92 17.04 19.33
N ALA A 161 27.85 17.29 20.09
CA ALA A 161 26.60 17.84 19.56
C ALA A 161 26.81 19.22 18.92
N MET A 162 27.69 20.05 19.48
CA MET A 162 28.06 21.33 18.85
C MET A 162 28.88 21.13 17.57
N ALA A 163 29.80 20.17 17.56
CA ALA A 163 30.59 19.83 16.38
C ALA A 163 29.74 19.18 15.27
N GLU A 164 28.74 18.39 15.62
CA GLU A 164 27.79 17.76 14.70
C GLU A 164 26.81 18.80 14.14
N LEU A 165 26.37 19.76 14.96
CA LEU A 165 25.59 20.91 14.48
C LEU A 165 26.42 21.81 13.54
N GLU A 166 27.70 22.02 13.85
CA GLU A 166 28.62 22.74 12.95
C GLU A 166 28.86 21.94 11.65
N ALA A 167 29.03 20.63 11.71
CA ALA A 167 29.17 19.78 10.52
C ALA A 167 27.89 19.80 9.66
N LYS A 168 26.71 19.66 10.27
CA LYS A 168 25.41 19.74 9.57
C LYS A 168 25.18 21.12 8.95
N THR A 169 25.59 22.20 9.61
CA THR A 169 25.47 23.55 9.05
C THR A 169 26.48 23.81 7.92
N VAL A 170 27.68 23.22 7.98
CA VAL A 170 28.67 23.27 6.90
C VAL A 170 28.19 22.46 5.69
N ASP A 171 27.63 21.28 5.90
CA ASP A 171 27.08 20.46 4.82
C ASP A 171 25.84 21.12 4.20
N ALA A 172 24.94 21.69 4.99
CA ALA A 172 23.81 22.48 4.47
C ALA A 172 24.28 23.68 3.64
N LYS A 173 25.34 24.39 4.07
CA LYS A 173 25.95 25.49 3.29
C LYS A 173 26.56 25.00 1.99
N ARG A 174 27.21 23.82 1.98
CA ARG A 174 27.75 23.21 0.76
C ARG A 174 26.63 22.82 -0.20
N GLU A 175 25.54 22.24 0.30
CA GLU A 175 24.38 21.88 -0.52
C GLU A 175 23.71 23.12 -1.14
N MET A 176 23.56 24.21 -0.38
CA MET A 176 23.06 25.49 -0.89
C MET A 176 23.98 26.06 -1.99
N ALA A 177 25.30 26.09 -1.77
CA ALA A 177 26.26 26.58 -2.75
C ALA A 177 26.27 25.74 -4.04
N VAL A 178 26.07 24.42 -3.93
CA VAL A 178 25.95 23.52 -5.08
C VAL A 178 24.65 23.78 -5.84
N ALA A 179 23.55 24.05 -5.14
CA ALA A 179 22.26 24.38 -5.77
C ALA A 179 22.33 25.71 -6.54
N ASP A 180 22.90 26.76 -5.94
CA ASP A 180 23.07 28.07 -6.59
C ASP A 180 23.97 27.96 -7.83
N ALA A 181 25.07 27.21 -7.74
CA ALA A 181 25.96 26.97 -8.87
C ALA A 181 25.28 26.20 -10.03
N LEU A 182 24.38 25.26 -9.71
CA LEU A 182 23.60 24.55 -10.72
C LEU A 182 22.58 25.46 -11.42
N ASP A 183 21.96 26.39 -10.69
CA ASP A 183 21.02 27.35 -11.27
C ASP A 183 21.73 28.43 -12.11
N GLU A 184 22.94 28.86 -11.73
CA GLU A 184 23.79 29.68 -12.59
C GLU A 184 24.15 28.97 -13.90
N ILE A 185 24.47 27.68 -13.86
CA ILE A 185 24.76 26.90 -15.06
C ILE A 185 23.51 26.75 -15.93
N ARG A 186 22.35 26.52 -15.33
CA ARG A 186 21.07 26.41 -16.05
C ARG A 186 20.67 27.71 -16.73
N THR A 187 20.76 28.84 -16.02
CA THR A 187 20.45 30.17 -16.58
C THR A 187 21.41 30.55 -17.69
N ARG A 188 22.71 30.26 -17.54
CA ARG A 188 23.72 30.46 -18.58
C ARG A 188 23.45 29.59 -19.81
N ASN A 189 23.08 28.33 -19.62
CA ASN A 189 22.75 27.43 -20.74
C ASN A 189 21.45 27.85 -21.44
N ALA A 190 20.42 28.24 -20.69
CA ALA A 190 19.18 28.77 -21.25
C ALA A 190 19.40 30.05 -22.07
N ALA A 191 20.27 30.97 -21.60
CA ALA A 191 20.65 32.16 -22.34
C ALA A 191 21.43 31.82 -23.64
N ARG A 192 22.31 30.81 -23.60
CA ARG A 192 23.03 30.33 -24.79
C ARG A 192 22.10 29.66 -25.80
N GLU A 193 21.10 28.91 -25.33
CA GLU A 193 20.09 28.29 -26.20
C GLU A 193 19.17 29.33 -26.83
N ALA A 194 18.76 30.36 -26.08
CA ALA A 194 17.98 31.48 -26.61
C ALA A 194 18.77 32.29 -27.65
N ALA A 195 20.05 32.55 -27.40
CA ALA A 195 20.94 33.23 -28.35
C ALA A 195 21.20 32.39 -29.62
N ALA A 196 21.15 31.06 -29.53
CA ALA A 196 21.27 30.17 -30.69
C ALA A 196 19.98 30.09 -31.54
N GLN A 197 18.83 30.52 -31.02
CA GLN A 197 17.53 30.49 -31.72
C GLN A 197 17.19 31.80 -32.45
N ASP A 198 17.97 32.88 -32.29
CA ASP A 198 17.71 34.17 -32.92
C ASP A 198 18.27 34.24 -34.37
N PRO A 199 17.44 34.32 -35.43
CA PRO A 199 17.90 34.20 -36.82
C PRO A 199 18.50 35.48 -37.42
N SER A 200 18.49 36.61 -36.71
CA SER A 200 18.98 37.90 -37.26
C SER A 200 20.43 38.24 -36.90
N SER A 201 21.15 37.37 -36.21
CA SER A 201 22.59 37.53 -35.93
C SER A 201 23.44 36.82 -37.00
N GLY A 202 23.47 37.38 -38.21
CA GLY A 202 24.36 36.90 -39.27
C GLY A 202 25.82 37.32 -39.04
N ALA A 203 26.68 36.35 -38.69
CA ALA A 203 28.09 36.06 -39.08
C ALA A 203 29.15 37.21 -39.18
N PRO A 204 30.49 37.00 -38.93
CA PRO A 204 31.30 35.81 -39.29
C PRO A 204 32.44 35.39 -38.31
N ALA A 205 32.91 34.13 -38.36
CA ALA A 205 34.34 33.70 -38.28
C ALA A 205 34.51 32.20 -37.93
N ASP A 206 34.14 31.31 -38.86
CA ASP A 206 34.21 29.85 -38.71
C ASP A 206 35.63 29.22 -38.86
N LEU A 207 36.72 29.98 -38.75
CA LEU A 207 38.08 29.41 -38.90
C LEU A 207 39.14 29.87 -37.88
N ALA A 208 38.86 30.87 -37.03
CA ALA A 208 39.81 31.34 -36.01
C ALA A 208 39.42 30.93 -34.57
N ILE A 209 38.14 30.62 -34.32
CA ILE A 209 37.63 30.26 -33.00
C ILE A 209 37.85 28.78 -32.69
N SER A 210 37.90 27.89 -33.70
CA SER A 210 38.19 26.46 -33.47
C SER A 210 39.61 26.26 -32.93
N THR A 211 40.61 26.95 -33.49
CA THR A 211 42.01 26.81 -33.07
C THR A 211 42.27 27.43 -31.69
N ALA A 212 41.63 28.55 -31.35
CA ALA A 212 41.78 29.17 -30.03
C ALA A 212 41.08 28.37 -28.92
N ARG A 213 39.94 27.75 -29.25
CA ARG A 213 39.18 26.91 -28.33
C ARG A 213 39.84 25.55 -28.13
N GLU A 214 40.43 24.96 -29.17
CA GLU A 214 41.26 23.76 -29.06
C GLU A 214 42.54 24.00 -28.25
N GLU A 215 43.21 25.16 -28.40
CA GLU A 215 44.38 25.50 -27.58
C GLU A 215 43.99 25.72 -26.11
N GLN A 216 42.85 26.38 -25.85
CA GLN A 216 42.30 26.56 -24.51
C GLN A 216 41.92 25.23 -23.87
N ASP A 217 41.23 24.34 -24.59
CA ASP A 217 40.87 23.00 -24.10
C ASP A 217 42.14 22.15 -23.84
N ARG A 218 43.24 22.38 -24.58
CA ARG A 218 44.53 21.72 -24.33
C ARG A 218 45.23 22.27 -23.08
N ILE A 219 45.19 23.58 -22.86
CA ILE A 219 45.72 24.25 -21.67
C ILE A 219 44.94 23.77 -20.44
N ASP A 220 43.61 23.77 -20.49
CA ASP A 220 42.74 23.33 -19.40
C ASP A 220 42.93 21.83 -19.10
N ALA A 221 43.18 21.00 -20.12
CA ALA A 221 43.50 19.58 -19.95
C ALA A 221 44.88 19.33 -19.36
N GLU A 222 45.89 20.14 -19.69
CA GLU A 222 47.21 20.08 -19.05
C GLU A 222 47.16 20.58 -17.61
N GLU A 223 46.38 21.62 -17.33
CA GLU A 223 46.21 22.18 -15.99
C GLU A 223 45.46 21.19 -15.08
N ALA A 224 44.43 20.51 -15.61
CA ALA A 224 43.76 19.40 -14.93
C ALA A 224 44.73 18.25 -14.64
N ARG A 225 45.59 17.85 -15.60
CA ARG A 225 46.60 16.81 -15.36
C ARG A 225 47.61 17.20 -14.30
N LYS A 226 48.08 18.45 -14.30
CA LYS A 226 48.97 18.98 -13.26
C LYS A 226 48.29 19.02 -11.90
N ALA A 227 47.01 19.39 -11.82
CA ALA A 227 46.24 19.35 -10.58
C ALA A 227 46.07 17.92 -10.04
N PHE A 228 45.82 16.93 -10.92
CA PHE A 228 45.76 15.52 -10.53
C PHE A 228 47.12 14.96 -10.14
N GLN A 229 48.22 15.38 -10.78
CA GLN A 229 49.58 15.04 -10.35
C GLN A 229 49.92 15.67 -9.01
N LEU A 230 49.68 16.96 -8.80
CA LEU A 230 49.86 17.62 -7.52
C LEU A 230 49.03 17.00 -6.39
N ALA A 231 47.80 16.56 -6.68
CA ALA A 231 46.97 15.84 -5.70
C ALA A 231 47.53 14.46 -5.39
N ARG A 232 48.14 13.77 -6.37
CA ARG A 232 48.79 12.48 -6.18
C ARG A 232 50.11 12.62 -5.41
N ASP A 233 50.94 13.58 -5.80
CA ASP A 233 52.23 13.87 -5.15
C ASP A 233 52.01 14.39 -3.72
N ARG A 234 50.92 15.14 -3.47
CA ARG A 234 50.50 15.54 -2.11
C ARG A 234 50.01 14.36 -1.29
N ALA A 235 49.38 13.36 -1.90
CA ALA A 235 49.00 12.12 -1.22
C ALA A 235 50.23 11.24 -0.94
N GLU A 236 51.23 11.25 -1.81
CA GLU A 236 52.48 10.48 -1.67
C GLU A 236 53.41 11.10 -0.60
N LEU A 237 53.49 12.44 -0.52
CA LEU A 237 54.20 13.15 0.56
C LEU A 237 53.56 12.95 1.95
N LEU A 238 52.24 12.78 2.02
CA LEU A 238 51.53 12.44 3.26
C LEU A 238 51.76 10.98 3.69
N GLU A 239 52.19 10.09 2.79
CA GLU A 239 52.56 8.71 3.10
C GLU A 239 54.05 8.60 3.53
N GLU A 240 54.95 9.44 3.03
CA GLU A 240 56.36 9.46 3.43
C GLU A 240 56.62 10.14 4.80
N GLU A 241 55.79 11.11 5.21
CA GLU A 241 55.94 11.81 6.50
C GLU A 241 55.59 10.94 7.73
N VAL A 242 55.05 9.73 7.53
CA VAL A 242 54.64 8.80 8.61
C VAL A 242 55.73 7.75 8.93
N VAL A 243 56.88 7.75 8.24
CA VAL A 243 57.86 6.64 8.33
C VAL A 243 59.07 6.91 9.25
N GLU A 244 59.25 8.10 9.84
CA GLU A 244 60.50 8.44 10.56
C GLU A 244 60.56 8.26 12.09
N GLU A 245 59.51 7.76 12.75
CA GLU A 245 59.64 7.33 14.17
C GLU A 245 59.04 5.93 14.39
N VAL A 246 59.91 4.94 14.67
CA VAL A 246 59.83 4.00 15.81
C VAL A 246 60.96 2.95 15.71
N VAL A 247 61.78 2.89 16.77
CA VAL A 247 62.81 1.87 17.07
C VAL A 247 62.19 0.66 17.82
N GLU A 248 62.77 -0.52 17.60
CA GLU A 248 62.33 -1.90 17.88
C GLU A 248 61.98 -2.31 19.34
N GLY A 249 61.05 -3.29 19.48
CA GLY A 249 60.96 -4.22 20.63
C GLY A 249 59.64 -5.01 20.73
N PRO A 250 59.60 -6.32 21.10
CA PRO A 250 58.67 -7.28 20.47
C PRO A 250 57.48 -7.78 21.33
N GLY A 251 56.39 -8.16 20.65
CA GLY A 251 55.69 -9.43 20.95
C GLY A 251 54.25 -9.41 21.49
N ALA A 252 53.27 -9.09 20.64
CA ALA A 252 51.92 -9.70 20.70
C ALA A 252 51.23 -9.55 19.32
N ARG A 253 50.82 -10.67 18.71
CA ARG A 253 50.09 -10.67 17.42
C ARG A 253 48.69 -10.06 17.63
N GLN A 254 48.50 -8.85 17.14
CA GLN A 254 47.18 -8.29 16.89
C GLN A 254 46.68 -8.74 15.50
N PRO A 255 45.38 -8.99 15.31
CA PRO A 255 44.81 -9.25 14.00
C PRO A 255 44.97 -8.01 13.10
N GLU A 256 45.26 -8.21 11.82
CA GLU A 256 45.37 -7.13 10.82
C GLU A 256 44.14 -6.20 10.92
N PRO A 257 44.32 -4.87 11.00
CA PRO A 257 43.21 -3.96 10.84
C PRO A 257 42.66 -4.16 9.44
N ALA A 258 41.44 -4.68 9.36
CA ALA A 258 40.70 -4.75 8.12
C ALA A 258 40.72 -3.37 7.49
N ARG A 259 41.36 -3.26 6.32
CA ARG A 259 41.37 -2.08 5.47
C ARG A 259 39.92 -1.65 5.28
N VAL A 260 39.46 -0.66 6.05
CA VAL A 260 38.16 -0.03 5.87
C VAL A 260 38.26 0.63 4.50
N GLN A 261 37.70 -0.05 3.51
CA GLN A 261 37.51 0.55 2.20
C GLN A 261 36.73 1.84 2.45
N PRO A 262 37.15 3.00 1.90
CA PRO A 262 36.36 4.21 2.04
C PRO A 262 34.94 3.86 1.62
N ALA A 263 33.98 4.19 2.49
CA ALA A 263 32.58 3.94 2.23
C ALA A 263 32.30 4.43 0.81
N LYS A 264 32.02 3.50 -0.11
CA LYS A 264 31.65 3.84 -1.47
C LYS A 264 30.51 4.83 -1.32
N VAL A 265 30.72 6.08 -1.74
CA VAL A 265 29.64 7.03 -2.00
C VAL A 265 28.61 6.21 -2.75
N LYS A 266 27.45 5.97 -2.12
CA LYS A 266 26.37 5.23 -2.76
C LYS A 266 26.10 6.01 -4.03
N LYS A 267 26.51 5.48 -5.19
CA LYS A 267 26.03 5.98 -6.47
C LYS A 267 24.52 5.98 -6.30
N THR A 268 23.91 7.16 -6.22
CA THR A 268 22.46 7.31 -6.28
C THR A 268 22.02 6.43 -7.42
N ASN A 269 21.17 5.47 -7.09
CA ASN A 269 20.86 4.40 -8.01
C ASN A 269 20.31 5.11 -9.26
N LYS A 270 20.84 4.85 -10.47
CA LYS A 270 20.37 5.55 -11.69
C LYS A 270 18.83 5.52 -11.83
N ARG A 271 18.21 4.49 -11.23
CA ARG A 271 16.77 4.32 -11.04
C ARG A 271 16.11 5.37 -10.13
N GLU A 272 16.73 5.74 -9.01
CA GLU A 272 16.24 6.77 -8.09
C GLU A 272 16.31 8.16 -8.72
N GLU A 273 17.41 8.47 -9.42
CA GLU A 273 17.53 9.71 -10.20
C GLU A 273 16.48 9.79 -11.32
N LEU A 274 16.22 8.68 -12.01
CA LEU A 274 15.18 8.60 -13.03
C LEU A 274 13.77 8.77 -12.43
N ARG A 275 13.51 8.18 -11.26
CA ARG A 275 12.24 8.33 -10.53
C ARG A 275 11.98 9.77 -10.11
N ALA A 276 13.00 10.45 -9.59
CA ALA A 276 12.92 11.86 -9.23
C ALA A 276 12.63 12.73 -10.47
N LYS A 277 13.33 12.49 -11.58
CA LYS A 277 13.11 13.21 -12.86
C LYS A 277 11.71 13.00 -13.44
N LEU A 278 11.14 11.81 -13.28
CA LEU A 278 9.82 11.46 -13.82
C LEU A 278 8.65 11.82 -12.88
N GLY A 279 8.91 12.44 -11.72
CA GLY A 279 7.84 12.78 -10.77
C GLY A 279 7.13 11.57 -10.16
N TYR A 280 7.85 10.44 -10.01
CA TYR A 280 7.28 9.19 -9.51
C TYR A 280 6.78 9.31 -8.06
N GLU A 281 7.54 9.98 -7.19
CA GLU A 281 7.20 10.12 -5.77
C GLU A 281 5.94 10.98 -5.56
N PRO A 282 5.84 12.18 -6.15
CA PRO A 282 4.60 12.97 -6.12
C PRO A 282 3.39 12.19 -6.62
N GLN A 283 3.53 11.39 -7.68
CA GLN A 283 2.42 10.57 -8.19
C GLN A 283 1.98 9.53 -7.16
N THR A 284 2.90 8.94 -6.39
CA THR A 284 2.58 7.93 -5.35
C THR A 284 1.81 8.54 -4.18
N GLU A 285 2.05 9.82 -3.86
CA GLU A 285 1.36 10.53 -2.79
C GLU A 285 -0.11 10.85 -3.10
N THR A 286 -0.51 10.80 -4.37
CA THR A 286 -1.88 11.14 -4.80
C THR A 286 -2.95 10.11 -4.44
N TRP A 287 -2.60 8.97 -3.84
CA TRP A 287 -3.59 8.06 -3.26
C TRP A 287 -4.14 8.66 -1.96
N TRP A 288 -5.46 8.57 -1.80
CA TRP A 288 -6.15 9.16 -0.65
C TRP A 288 -5.71 8.52 0.66
N ALA A 289 -5.75 7.18 0.74
CA ALA A 289 -5.36 6.46 1.95
C ALA A 289 -3.85 6.21 2.00
N GLU A 290 -3.23 6.52 3.14
CA GLU A 290 -1.77 6.45 3.28
C GLU A 290 -1.23 5.02 3.21
N ASN A 291 -1.99 4.06 3.72
CA ASN A 291 -1.62 2.66 3.75
C ASN A 291 -1.52 2.03 2.34
N VAL A 292 -2.11 2.65 1.31
CA VAL A 292 -2.04 2.17 -0.08
C VAL A 292 -1.08 2.99 -0.94
N ARG A 293 -0.29 3.92 -0.37
CA ARG A 293 0.80 4.64 -1.05
C ARG A 293 2.03 3.74 -1.23
N LEU A 294 1.82 2.59 -1.88
CA LEU A 294 2.85 1.61 -2.20
C LEU A 294 3.67 2.07 -3.42
N ARG A 295 4.90 1.54 -3.53
CA ARG A 295 5.84 1.87 -4.61
C ARG A 295 5.92 0.76 -5.66
N PRO A 296 5.04 0.72 -6.68
CA PRO A 296 5.12 -0.26 -7.76
C PRO A 296 6.42 -0.12 -8.57
N TYR A 297 6.80 -1.16 -9.31
CA TYR A 297 7.98 -1.09 -10.18
C TYR A 297 7.81 -0.07 -11.31
N CYS A 298 6.59 0.07 -11.83
CA CYS A 298 6.22 1.00 -12.88
C CYS A 298 4.83 1.60 -12.61
N LEU A 299 4.69 2.90 -12.91
CA LEU A 299 3.42 3.61 -12.98
C LEU A 299 3.15 3.93 -14.45
N VAL A 300 2.02 3.46 -14.97
CA VAL A 300 1.66 3.65 -16.38
C VAL A 300 0.49 4.63 -16.44
N LEU A 301 0.78 5.89 -16.79
CA LEU A 301 -0.23 6.93 -16.95
C LEU A 301 -0.81 6.87 -18.36
N LEU A 302 -2.12 6.66 -18.47
CA LEU A 302 -2.81 6.43 -19.75
C LEU A 302 -3.74 7.60 -20.10
N ARG A 303 -3.79 7.95 -21.39
CA ARG A 303 -4.55 9.10 -21.91
C ARG A 303 -5.74 8.73 -22.79
N ASN A 304 -5.82 7.49 -23.26
CA ASN A 304 -6.91 7.01 -24.12
C ASN A 304 -7.01 5.48 -24.05
N GLY A 305 -8.14 4.93 -24.53
CA GLY A 305 -8.37 3.48 -24.54
C GLY A 305 -7.41 2.69 -25.44
N GLY A 306 -6.84 3.32 -26.48
CA GLY A 306 -5.82 2.69 -27.32
C GLY A 306 -4.51 2.43 -26.56
N GLU A 307 -4.07 3.37 -25.70
CA GLU A 307 -2.92 3.18 -24.83
C GLU A 307 -3.17 2.09 -23.79
N VAL A 308 -4.39 1.98 -23.26
CA VAL A 308 -4.79 0.88 -22.37
C VAL A 308 -4.70 -0.47 -23.08
N SER A 309 -5.23 -0.55 -24.30
CA SER A 309 -5.15 -1.73 -25.17
C SER A 309 -3.70 -2.13 -25.45
N ASN A 310 -2.86 -1.16 -25.83
CA ASN A 310 -1.44 -1.40 -26.09
C ASN A 310 -0.69 -1.85 -24.83
N ALA A 311 -0.98 -1.25 -23.67
CA ALA A 311 -0.37 -1.64 -22.40
C ALA A 311 -0.74 -3.08 -22.04
N LEU A 312 -2.01 -3.48 -22.13
CA LEU A 312 -2.44 -4.85 -21.85
C LEU A 312 -1.88 -5.85 -22.86
N THR A 313 -1.87 -5.51 -24.15
CA THR A 313 -1.28 -6.36 -25.20
C THR A 313 0.22 -6.58 -24.95
N ALA A 314 0.97 -5.52 -24.63
CA ALA A 314 2.39 -5.63 -24.30
C ALA A 314 2.64 -6.54 -23.08
N LEU A 315 1.73 -6.54 -22.10
CA LEU A 315 1.82 -7.41 -20.93
C LEU A 315 1.52 -8.88 -21.26
N VAL A 316 0.52 -9.13 -22.12
CA VAL A 316 0.21 -10.47 -22.61
C VAL A 316 1.37 -11.01 -23.44
N ASP A 317 1.97 -10.19 -24.31
CA ASP A 317 3.11 -10.57 -25.16
C ASP A 317 4.39 -10.82 -24.35
N ALA A 318 4.54 -10.15 -23.21
CA ALA A 318 5.65 -10.35 -22.29
C ALA A 318 5.63 -11.72 -21.57
N ASN A 319 4.61 -12.55 -21.85
CA ASN A 319 4.18 -13.87 -21.35
C ASN A 319 5.18 -14.81 -20.62
N ASN A 320 6.50 -14.63 -20.75
CA ASN A 320 7.54 -15.48 -20.15
C ASN A 320 8.75 -14.74 -19.53
N GLY A 321 8.85 -13.42 -19.63
CA GLY A 321 10.04 -12.66 -19.19
C GLY A 321 9.93 -11.97 -17.83
N ALA A 322 8.72 -11.84 -17.29
CA ALA A 322 8.41 -10.86 -16.26
C ALA A 322 8.33 -11.45 -14.83
N GLY A 323 7.92 -12.71 -14.65
CA GLY A 323 7.60 -13.28 -13.33
C GLY A 323 6.20 -12.88 -12.84
N ASP A 324 5.90 -13.07 -11.55
CA ASP A 324 4.61 -12.69 -10.94
C ASP A 324 4.48 -11.15 -10.86
N TRP A 325 3.93 -10.52 -11.90
CA TRP A 325 3.61 -9.09 -11.90
C TRP A 325 2.19 -8.90 -11.41
N HIS A 326 2.02 -8.33 -10.22
CA HIS A 326 0.70 -7.88 -9.80
C HIS A 326 0.33 -6.62 -10.57
N ILE A 327 -0.85 -6.61 -11.17
CA ILE A 327 -1.40 -5.45 -11.86
C ILE A 327 -2.43 -4.82 -10.94
N ALA A 328 -2.18 -3.58 -10.55
CA ALA A 328 -3.17 -2.75 -9.88
C ALA A 328 -3.74 -1.76 -10.90
N VAL A 329 -5.05 -1.52 -10.83
CA VAL A 329 -5.71 -0.51 -11.67
C VAL A 329 -6.23 0.58 -10.77
N ARG A 330 -5.86 1.80 -11.10
CA ARG A 330 -6.30 3.01 -10.41
C ARG A 330 -7.36 3.73 -11.23
N SER A 331 -8.14 4.56 -10.54
CA SER A 331 -8.96 5.63 -11.14
C SER A 331 -8.83 6.84 -10.19
N GLY A 332 -9.79 7.09 -9.31
CA GLY A 332 -9.70 8.13 -8.28
C GLY A 332 -8.71 7.81 -7.14
N GLY A 333 -8.26 6.56 -6.98
CA GLY A 333 -7.32 6.19 -5.91
C GLY A 333 -7.88 6.33 -4.49
N GLN A 334 -9.20 6.12 -4.33
CA GLN A 334 -9.89 6.18 -3.03
C GLN A 334 -10.01 4.83 -2.32
N SER A 335 -9.48 3.75 -2.90
CA SER A 335 -9.49 2.45 -2.22
C SER A 335 -8.58 2.50 -0.99
N SER A 336 -9.09 2.11 0.17
CA SER A 336 -8.32 1.90 1.39
C SER A 336 -7.60 0.54 1.40
N THR A 337 -7.73 -0.24 0.33
CA THR A 337 -7.14 -1.57 0.18
C THR A 337 -6.16 -1.60 -0.99
N GLU A 338 -5.25 -2.57 -0.97
CA GLU A 338 -4.23 -2.80 -2.02
C GLU A 338 -4.82 -3.24 -3.38
N SER A 339 -6.10 -2.97 -3.65
CA SER A 339 -6.74 -3.24 -4.96
C SER A 339 -6.35 -2.22 -6.04
N SER A 340 -5.98 -0.99 -5.61
CA SER A 340 -5.68 0.13 -6.51
C SER A 340 -4.20 0.49 -6.58
N ASN A 341 -3.34 -0.21 -5.83
CA ASN A 341 -1.89 -0.06 -5.88
C ASN A 341 -1.21 -1.37 -5.48
N THR A 342 0.07 -1.54 -5.84
CA THR A 342 0.86 -2.75 -5.51
C THR A 342 2.31 -2.39 -5.19
N ALA A 343 2.92 -3.10 -4.23
CA ALA A 343 4.35 -2.98 -3.94
C ALA A 343 5.23 -3.76 -4.93
N HIS A 344 4.66 -4.77 -5.60
CA HIS A 344 5.39 -5.71 -6.45
C HIS A 344 4.64 -5.90 -7.77
N GLY A 345 4.96 -5.07 -8.77
CA GLY A 345 4.31 -5.11 -10.07
C GLY A 345 4.12 -3.72 -10.67
N MET A 346 2.99 -3.47 -11.33
CA MET A 346 2.68 -2.17 -11.93
C MET A 346 1.33 -1.66 -11.48
N ALA A 347 1.20 -0.33 -11.43
CA ALA A 347 -0.09 0.32 -11.34
C ALA A 347 -0.41 1.03 -12.67
N ILE A 348 -1.54 0.64 -13.25
CA ILE A 348 -2.13 1.24 -14.44
C ILE A 348 -3.06 2.37 -13.98
N ASP A 349 -2.81 3.57 -14.45
CA ASP A 349 -3.44 4.79 -13.96
C ASP A 349 -4.01 5.62 -15.15
N PRO A 350 -5.32 5.47 -15.44
CA PRO A 350 -6.04 6.27 -16.43
C PRO A 350 -6.52 7.62 -15.84
N SER A 351 -5.88 8.18 -14.80
CA SER A 351 -6.27 9.48 -14.22
C SER A 351 -6.18 10.65 -15.20
N LEU A 352 -5.41 10.53 -16.27
CA LEU A 352 -5.35 11.52 -17.34
C LEU A 352 -6.54 11.43 -18.32
N MET A 353 -7.31 10.33 -18.30
CA MET A 353 -8.58 10.19 -19.00
C MET A 353 -9.68 10.81 -18.14
N ASN A 354 -9.79 12.13 -18.13
CA ASN A 354 -10.67 12.87 -17.21
C ASN A 354 -11.71 13.76 -17.90
N SER A 355 -11.96 13.54 -19.19
CA SER A 355 -12.97 14.30 -19.91
C SER A 355 -14.39 13.89 -19.54
N THR A 356 -15.30 14.86 -19.63
CA THR A 356 -16.74 14.68 -19.44
C THR A 356 -17.45 15.45 -20.53
N SER A 357 -18.40 14.80 -21.20
CA SER A 357 -19.23 15.42 -22.22
C SER A 357 -20.68 14.97 -22.06
N CYS A 358 -21.62 15.81 -22.47
CA CYS A 358 -23.04 15.49 -22.44
C CYS A 358 -23.66 15.81 -23.80
N ASP A 359 -24.36 14.85 -24.38
CA ASP A 359 -25.21 15.08 -25.54
C ASP A 359 -26.66 15.29 -25.07
N ARG A 360 -27.19 16.49 -25.34
CA ARG A 360 -28.53 16.90 -24.93
C ARG A 360 -29.62 16.21 -25.77
N GLN A 361 -29.30 15.73 -26.97
CA GLN A 361 -30.29 15.06 -27.83
C GLN A 361 -30.48 13.61 -27.41
N SER A 362 -29.39 12.90 -27.10
CA SER A 362 -29.46 11.51 -26.66
C SER A 362 -29.70 11.35 -25.15
N ASN A 363 -29.60 12.43 -24.37
CA ASN A 363 -29.66 12.42 -22.91
C ASN A 363 -28.58 11.51 -22.28
N ILE A 364 -27.39 11.48 -22.89
CA ILE A 364 -26.27 10.62 -22.46
C ILE A 364 -25.08 11.50 -22.08
N ALA A 365 -24.55 11.26 -20.89
CA ALA A 365 -23.28 11.79 -20.41
C ALA A 365 -22.18 10.75 -20.60
N LYS A 366 -21.12 11.12 -21.32
CA LYS A 366 -19.91 10.30 -21.49
C LYS A 366 -18.84 10.77 -20.53
N ILE A 367 -18.40 9.88 -19.66
CA ILE A 367 -17.44 10.18 -18.59
C ILE A 367 -16.27 9.21 -18.69
N GLU A 368 -15.05 9.75 -18.70
CA GLU A 368 -13.84 8.94 -18.63
C GLU A 368 -13.49 8.52 -17.19
N PRO A 369 -12.81 7.38 -17.00
CA PRO A 369 -12.57 6.76 -15.69
C PRO A 369 -11.70 7.58 -14.73
N GLY A 370 -10.88 8.50 -15.22
CA GLY A 370 -10.05 9.40 -14.43
C GLY A 370 -10.78 10.65 -13.93
N GLY A 371 -12.02 10.88 -14.38
CA GLY A 371 -12.85 12.00 -13.97
C GLY A 371 -13.12 12.01 -12.46
N ARG A 372 -12.78 13.12 -11.80
CA ARG A 372 -13.14 13.34 -10.39
C ARG A 372 -14.61 13.76 -10.30
N TRP A 373 -15.41 13.14 -9.44
CA TRP A 373 -16.85 13.42 -9.31
C TRP A 373 -17.17 14.92 -9.15
N LYS A 374 -16.33 15.66 -8.42
CA LYS A 374 -16.40 17.12 -8.31
C LYS A 374 -16.42 17.83 -9.67
N ASN A 375 -15.51 17.45 -10.56
CA ASN A 375 -15.36 18.06 -11.88
C ASN A 375 -16.43 17.56 -12.83
N VAL A 376 -16.72 16.25 -12.80
CA VAL A 376 -17.78 15.62 -13.60
C VAL A 376 -19.12 16.32 -13.34
N LEU A 377 -19.52 16.46 -12.07
CA LEU A 377 -20.76 17.13 -11.70
C LEU A 377 -20.75 18.62 -12.07
N ALA A 378 -19.62 19.31 -11.90
CA ALA A 378 -19.50 20.71 -12.28
C ALA A 378 -19.58 20.94 -13.80
N ASP A 379 -19.10 20.00 -14.60
CA ASP A 379 -19.20 20.04 -16.06
C ASP A 379 -20.62 19.74 -16.53
N LEU A 380 -21.30 18.78 -15.92
CA LEU A 380 -22.69 18.44 -16.22
C LEU A 380 -23.69 19.53 -15.80
N ASP A 381 -23.44 20.22 -14.69
CA ASP A 381 -24.29 21.31 -14.19
C ASP A 381 -24.36 22.48 -15.19
N LYS A 382 -23.30 22.71 -15.99
CA LYS A 382 -23.31 23.71 -17.10
C LYS A 382 -24.41 23.43 -18.12
N HIS A 383 -24.82 22.17 -18.24
CA HIS A 383 -25.88 21.71 -19.13
C HIS A 383 -27.23 21.54 -18.41
N GLY A 384 -27.29 21.81 -17.09
CA GLY A 384 -28.49 21.64 -16.26
C GLY A 384 -28.86 20.19 -15.99
N VAL A 385 -27.88 19.29 -16.04
CA VAL A 385 -28.06 17.85 -15.82
C VAL A 385 -27.05 17.32 -14.81
N THR A 386 -27.32 16.13 -14.29
CA THR A 386 -26.47 15.36 -13.38
C THR A 386 -26.59 13.88 -13.73
N VAL A 387 -25.82 13.02 -13.07
CA VAL A 387 -25.85 11.56 -13.27
C VAL A 387 -25.81 10.84 -11.92
N ALA A 388 -26.49 9.70 -11.82
CA ALA A 388 -26.24 8.74 -10.76
C ALA A 388 -24.93 8.00 -11.09
N GLY A 389 -24.05 7.79 -10.10
CA GLY A 389 -22.70 7.27 -10.34
C GLY A 389 -22.67 5.92 -11.10
N GLY A 390 -21.50 5.54 -11.62
CA GLY A 390 -21.35 4.38 -12.53
C GLY A 390 -21.57 2.98 -11.93
N ARG A 391 -22.13 2.87 -10.71
CA ARG A 391 -22.48 1.60 -10.05
C ARG A 391 -23.98 1.28 -10.09
N ASP A 392 -24.80 2.12 -10.72
CA ASP A 392 -26.26 2.02 -10.71
C ASP A 392 -26.86 1.60 -12.07
N GLY A 393 -28.19 1.43 -12.11
CA GLY A 393 -28.99 1.08 -13.29
C GLY A 393 -28.85 2.04 -14.47
N GLY A 394 -28.54 3.31 -14.22
CA GLY A 394 -28.46 4.38 -15.24
C GLY A 394 -27.29 4.29 -16.24
N VAL A 395 -26.43 3.27 -16.15
CA VAL A 395 -25.38 3.04 -17.17
C VAL A 395 -25.98 2.40 -18.42
N VAL A 396 -25.87 3.10 -19.55
CA VAL A 396 -26.33 2.68 -20.87
C VAL A 396 -25.28 1.80 -21.57
N ASN A 397 -24.01 2.23 -21.57
CA ASN A 397 -22.92 1.52 -22.21
C ASN A 397 -21.60 1.69 -21.43
N PHE A 398 -20.78 0.65 -21.46
CA PHE A 398 -19.39 0.67 -21.00
C PHE A 398 -18.46 0.42 -22.19
N GLU A 399 -17.47 1.28 -22.36
CA GLU A 399 -16.29 0.92 -23.15
C GLU A 399 -15.27 0.25 -22.22
N VAL A 400 -14.96 -1.02 -22.48
CA VAL A 400 -14.04 -1.82 -21.66
C VAL A 400 -12.93 -2.42 -22.51
N VAL A 401 -11.71 -2.34 -22.00
CA VAL A 401 -10.55 -3.05 -22.55
C VAL A 401 -10.36 -4.36 -21.80
N LEU A 402 -10.52 -5.47 -22.51
CA LEU A 402 -10.38 -6.82 -21.95
C LEU A 402 -8.89 -7.18 -21.75
N ALA A 403 -8.64 -8.25 -21.00
CA ALA A 403 -7.28 -8.68 -20.66
C ALA A 403 -6.38 -9.01 -21.87
N ASN A 404 -6.96 -9.38 -23.01
CA ASN A 404 -6.27 -9.62 -24.28
C ASN A 404 -5.98 -8.32 -25.07
N GLY A 405 -6.33 -7.16 -24.53
CA GLY A 405 -6.19 -5.85 -25.17
C GLY A 405 -7.34 -5.46 -26.09
N THR A 406 -8.35 -6.30 -26.33
CA THR A 406 -9.47 -5.91 -27.22
C THR A 406 -10.39 -4.92 -26.53
N ILE A 407 -10.72 -3.84 -27.24
CA ILE A 407 -11.71 -2.84 -26.80
C ILE A 407 -13.09 -3.31 -27.24
N VAL A 408 -14.03 -3.41 -26.29
CA VAL A 408 -15.41 -3.82 -26.56
C VAL A 408 -16.39 -2.85 -25.90
N ASN A 409 -17.53 -2.64 -26.57
CA ASN A 409 -18.68 -1.97 -25.97
C ASN A 409 -19.57 -3.01 -25.32
N ALA A 410 -20.02 -2.71 -24.11
CA ALA A 410 -20.94 -3.54 -23.35
C ALA A 410 -22.18 -2.72 -22.99
N ASP A 411 -23.30 -3.07 -23.62
CA ASP A 411 -24.62 -2.47 -23.46
C ASP A 411 -25.68 -3.57 -23.21
N GLN A 412 -26.97 -3.20 -23.16
CA GLN A 412 -28.05 -4.15 -22.90
C GLN A 412 -28.21 -5.25 -23.97
N THR A 413 -27.75 -4.99 -25.20
CA THR A 413 -27.88 -5.85 -26.39
C THR A 413 -26.55 -6.45 -26.86
N THR A 414 -25.44 -5.72 -26.71
CA THR A 414 -24.08 -6.09 -27.12
C THR A 414 -23.26 -6.41 -25.88
N ASN A 415 -22.70 -7.63 -25.77
CA ASN A 415 -21.96 -8.08 -24.57
C ASN A 415 -22.75 -7.85 -23.26
N ALA A 416 -24.05 -8.19 -23.29
CA ALA A 416 -25.00 -7.91 -22.21
C ALA A 416 -24.67 -8.60 -20.88
N ASP A 417 -23.96 -9.72 -20.93
CA ASP A 417 -23.39 -10.41 -19.76
C ASP A 417 -22.30 -9.56 -19.09
N SER A 418 -21.38 -9.02 -19.89
CA SER A 418 -20.32 -8.10 -19.45
C SER A 418 -20.91 -6.80 -18.90
N TRP A 419 -21.92 -6.23 -19.56
CA TRP A 419 -22.62 -5.03 -19.09
C TRP A 419 -23.24 -5.22 -17.71
N ARG A 420 -23.87 -6.39 -17.45
CA ARG A 420 -24.39 -6.73 -16.12
C ARG A 420 -23.28 -6.95 -15.10
N ALA A 421 -22.22 -7.66 -15.49
CA ALA A 421 -21.10 -7.98 -14.60
C ALA A 421 -20.35 -6.72 -14.14
N LEU A 422 -20.20 -5.72 -15.01
CA LEU A 422 -19.50 -4.47 -14.71
C LEU A 422 -20.25 -3.55 -13.71
N LYS A 423 -21.57 -3.72 -13.53
CA LYS A 423 -22.40 -2.97 -12.55
C LYS A 423 -22.20 -3.40 -11.08
N GLY A 424 -21.02 -3.87 -10.73
CA GLY A 424 -20.69 -4.34 -9.38
C GLY A 424 -19.45 -5.24 -9.33
N GLY A 425 -19.06 -5.79 -10.47
CA GLY A 425 -17.89 -6.63 -10.64
C GLY A 425 -16.54 -5.92 -10.59
N SER A 426 -16.54 -4.58 -10.53
CA SER A 426 -15.33 -3.76 -10.54
C SER A 426 -14.46 -4.07 -11.77
N ASN A 427 -13.16 -3.84 -11.65
CA ASN A 427 -12.11 -4.10 -12.65
C ASN A 427 -11.77 -5.58 -12.88
N ASN A 428 -12.55 -6.54 -12.37
CA ASN A 428 -12.27 -7.98 -12.59
C ASN A 428 -12.43 -8.40 -14.05
N PHE A 429 -13.24 -7.67 -14.83
CA PHE A 429 -13.62 -8.04 -16.19
C PHE A 429 -12.89 -7.22 -17.27
N GLY A 430 -12.10 -6.23 -16.86
CA GLY A 430 -11.36 -5.35 -17.76
C GLY A 430 -11.15 -3.95 -17.18
N ILE A 431 -10.46 -3.11 -17.96
CA ILE A 431 -10.24 -1.70 -17.62
C ILE A 431 -11.24 -0.86 -18.39
N LEU A 432 -12.11 -0.15 -17.67
CA LEU A 432 -13.08 0.75 -18.26
C LEU A 432 -12.39 2.01 -18.78
N THR A 433 -12.74 2.42 -19.99
CA THR A 433 -12.20 3.61 -20.66
C THR A 433 -13.26 4.68 -20.87
N GLN A 434 -14.55 4.32 -20.86
CA GLN A 434 -15.66 5.26 -20.92
C GLN A 434 -16.91 4.71 -20.25
N PHE A 435 -17.64 5.58 -19.56
CA PHE A 435 -18.97 5.34 -19.01
C PHE A 435 -19.98 6.20 -19.77
N ASP A 436 -21.00 5.57 -20.36
CA ASP A 436 -22.13 6.26 -20.96
C ASP A 436 -23.32 6.16 -19.98
N LEU A 437 -23.64 7.26 -19.32
CA LEU A 437 -24.69 7.35 -18.30
C LEU A 437 -25.90 8.13 -18.81
N GLU A 438 -27.09 7.73 -18.41
CA GLU A 438 -28.29 8.53 -18.61
C GLU A 438 -28.21 9.81 -17.77
N ALA A 439 -28.35 10.96 -18.43
CA ALA A 439 -28.35 12.26 -17.77
C ALA A 439 -29.73 12.55 -17.16
N ILE A 440 -29.74 13.02 -15.92
CA ILE A 440 -30.94 13.35 -15.15
C ILE A 440 -30.99 14.87 -14.97
N PRO A 441 -32.16 15.53 -15.05
CA PRO A 441 -32.25 16.97 -14.80
C PRO A 441 -31.69 17.36 -13.43
N ALA A 442 -30.78 18.33 -13.39
CA ALA A 442 -30.29 18.88 -12.14
C ALA A 442 -31.40 19.73 -11.50
N ARG A 443 -31.72 19.45 -10.23
CA ARG A 443 -32.74 20.17 -9.45
C ARG A 443 -32.16 20.65 -8.13
N ASP A 444 -32.79 21.67 -7.55
CA ASP A 444 -32.48 22.11 -6.19
C ASP A 444 -32.95 21.05 -5.19
N LEU A 445 -32.01 20.52 -4.40
CA LEU A 445 -32.27 19.51 -3.37
C LEU A 445 -32.33 20.17 -1.99
N TYR A 446 -33.15 19.61 -1.10
CA TYR A 446 -33.01 19.87 0.34
C TYR A 446 -32.03 18.83 0.91
N TYR A 447 -31.16 19.28 1.80
CA TYR A 447 -30.16 18.45 2.45
C TYR A 447 -30.03 18.85 3.92
N ASP A 448 -29.98 17.86 4.79
CA ASP A 448 -29.70 18.02 6.21
C ASP A 448 -28.67 16.99 6.66
N LEU A 449 -27.61 17.44 7.35
CA LEU A 449 -26.61 16.57 7.95
C LEU A 449 -26.51 16.85 9.44
N ARG A 450 -26.75 15.80 10.23
CA ARG A 450 -26.75 15.85 11.68
C ARG A 450 -25.70 14.90 12.23
N LEU A 451 -24.84 15.43 13.08
CA LEU A 451 -23.92 14.65 13.89
C LEU A 451 -24.53 14.51 15.28
N LEU A 452 -24.89 13.29 15.66
CA LEU A 452 -25.57 12.92 16.89
C LEU A 452 -24.61 12.13 17.78
N ASP A 453 -24.81 12.25 19.10
CA ASP A 453 -24.08 11.44 20.06
C ASP A 453 -24.46 9.95 19.92
N SER A 454 -23.49 9.04 20.11
CA SER A 454 -23.76 7.60 20.10
C SER A 454 -24.76 7.15 21.16
N ALA A 455 -24.99 7.93 22.22
CA ALA A 455 -26.04 7.69 23.20
C ALA A 455 -27.45 7.61 22.58
N TYR A 456 -27.68 8.25 21.43
CA TYR A 456 -28.97 8.24 20.72
C TYR A 456 -29.06 7.21 19.59
N SER A 457 -28.11 6.26 19.54
CA SER A 457 -28.05 5.25 18.48
C SER A 457 -29.36 4.48 18.30
N ASP A 458 -30.00 4.08 19.40
CA ASP A 458 -31.25 3.31 19.36
C ASP A 458 -32.36 4.09 18.64
N SER A 459 -32.54 5.36 18.99
CA SER A 459 -33.53 6.24 18.34
C SER A 459 -33.24 6.48 16.87
N VAL A 460 -31.96 6.58 16.48
CA VAL A 460 -31.59 6.74 15.07
C VAL A 460 -31.83 5.44 14.30
N VAL A 461 -31.55 4.28 14.89
CA VAL A 461 -31.81 2.98 14.27
C VAL A 461 -33.31 2.77 14.08
N ASP A 462 -34.14 3.10 15.08
CA ASP A 462 -35.59 3.01 14.96
C ASP A 462 -36.12 3.90 13.81
N ALA A 463 -35.61 5.13 13.67
CA ALA A 463 -35.96 6.02 12.56
C ALA A 463 -35.54 5.47 11.19
N VAL A 464 -34.38 4.80 11.11
CA VAL A 464 -33.92 4.13 9.88
C VAL A 464 -34.84 2.95 9.53
N ILE A 465 -35.27 2.17 10.53
CA ILE A 465 -36.20 1.05 10.33
C ILE A 465 -37.55 1.58 9.84
N GLU A 466 -38.10 2.61 10.47
CA GLU A 466 -39.37 3.21 10.05
C GLU A 466 -39.28 3.79 8.62
N PHE A 467 -38.17 4.47 8.30
CA PHE A 467 -37.93 4.96 6.94
C PHE A 467 -37.88 3.81 5.92
N ALA A 468 -37.20 2.72 6.24
CA ALA A 468 -37.10 1.55 5.37
C ALA A 468 -38.46 0.85 5.16
N ASP A 469 -39.31 0.79 6.19
CA ASP A 469 -40.66 0.23 6.09
C ASP A 469 -41.59 1.10 5.22
N GLN A 470 -41.27 2.39 5.05
CA GLN A 470 -42.07 3.38 4.31
C GLN A 470 -41.43 3.85 2.99
N ASP A 471 -40.29 3.28 2.57
CA ASP A 471 -39.49 3.65 1.38
C ASP A 471 -40.36 4.03 0.18
N GLN A 472 -41.27 3.14 -0.25
CA GLN A 472 -42.09 3.37 -1.44
C GLN A 472 -43.04 4.57 -1.33
N SER A 473 -43.44 4.96 -0.13
CA SER A 473 -44.28 6.13 0.13
C SER A 473 -43.49 7.43 0.24
N LEU A 474 -42.17 7.34 0.43
CA LEU A 474 -41.23 8.44 0.58
C LEU A 474 -40.22 8.46 -0.60
N ALA A 475 -40.70 8.21 -1.82
CA ALA A 475 -39.84 8.06 -3.00
C ALA A 475 -38.98 9.30 -3.34
N ASP A 476 -39.36 10.48 -2.83
CA ASP A 476 -38.60 11.73 -3.02
C ASP A 476 -37.51 11.93 -1.95
N ASP A 477 -37.49 11.12 -0.89
CA ASP A 477 -36.56 11.22 0.23
C ASP A 477 -35.48 10.14 0.19
N ALA A 478 -34.28 10.48 0.64
CA ALA A 478 -33.20 9.54 0.87
C ALA A 478 -32.58 9.79 2.24
N LEU A 479 -32.39 8.70 2.99
CA LEU A 479 -31.76 8.70 4.30
C LEU A 479 -30.49 7.85 4.28
N VAL A 480 -29.37 8.43 4.70
CA VAL A 480 -28.09 7.73 4.85
C VAL A 480 -27.60 7.94 6.27
N THR A 481 -27.42 6.84 6.99
CA THR A 481 -26.93 6.87 8.37
C THR A 481 -25.71 5.98 8.51
N PHE A 482 -24.66 6.48 9.18
CA PHE A 482 -23.48 5.71 9.49
C PHE A 482 -22.84 6.15 10.80
N TYR A 483 -22.16 5.21 11.46
CA TYR A 483 -21.31 5.51 12.60
C TYR A 483 -19.96 5.98 12.12
N SER A 484 -19.47 7.07 12.70
CA SER A 484 -18.16 7.64 12.36
C SER A 484 -17.37 7.94 13.62
N HIS A 485 -16.05 7.91 13.48
CA HIS A 485 -15.11 8.39 14.48
C HIS A 485 -14.14 9.32 13.78
N ASP A 486 -14.14 10.58 14.23
CA ASP A 486 -13.25 11.61 13.73
C ASP A 486 -12.84 12.49 14.91
N THR A 487 -11.58 12.39 15.31
CA THR A 487 -11.02 13.13 16.44
C THR A 487 -11.04 14.64 16.26
N SER A 488 -11.24 15.15 15.04
CA SER A 488 -11.41 16.58 14.78
C SER A 488 -12.81 17.09 15.16
N VAL A 489 -13.80 16.19 15.24
CA VAL A 489 -15.20 16.50 15.58
C VAL A 489 -15.54 16.06 17.01
N SER A 490 -15.23 14.81 17.37
CA SER A 490 -15.47 14.23 18.69
C SER A 490 -14.46 13.13 19.01
N TYR A 491 -14.06 13.03 20.27
CA TYR A 491 -13.21 11.92 20.74
C TYR A 491 -13.96 10.58 20.80
N GLU A 492 -15.29 10.62 20.85
CA GLU A 492 -16.17 9.45 20.90
C GLU A 492 -16.79 9.15 19.52
N ILE A 493 -17.28 7.92 19.36
CA ILE A 493 -18.04 7.52 18.18
C ILE A 493 -19.32 8.36 18.13
N HIS A 494 -19.66 8.87 16.96
CA HIS A 494 -20.88 9.64 16.73
C HIS A 494 -21.67 9.04 15.56
N VAL A 495 -22.95 9.34 15.53
CA VAL A 495 -23.86 8.90 14.46
C VAL A 495 -24.05 10.05 13.50
N CYS A 496 -23.70 9.86 12.23
CA CYS A 496 -23.98 10.81 11.17
C CYS A 496 -25.25 10.38 10.45
N THR A 497 -26.22 11.29 10.39
CA THR A 497 -27.46 11.10 9.64
C THR A 497 -27.57 12.18 8.57
N ILE A 498 -27.74 11.75 7.33
CA ILE A 498 -27.89 12.58 6.15
C ILE A 498 -29.28 12.35 5.58
N HIS A 499 -30.08 13.41 5.49
CA HIS A 499 -31.38 13.41 4.84
C HIS A 499 -31.33 14.28 3.59
N VAL A 500 -31.84 13.76 2.48
CA VAL A 500 -31.98 14.46 1.20
C VAL A 500 -33.42 14.37 0.75
N ASN A 501 -34.00 15.48 0.30
CA ASN A 501 -35.27 15.47 -0.44
C ASN A 501 -35.08 16.04 -1.85
N THR A 502 -35.47 15.25 -2.85
CA THR A 502 -35.26 15.54 -4.28
C THR A 502 -36.20 16.60 -4.86
N MET A 503 -37.25 16.95 -4.12
CA MET A 503 -38.21 18.02 -4.46
C MET A 503 -37.95 19.31 -3.68
N GLY A 504 -36.89 19.36 -2.88
CA GLY A 504 -36.54 20.53 -2.08
C GLY A 504 -37.50 20.78 -0.90
N ASN A 505 -38.32 19.78 -0.54
CA ASN A 505 -39.23 19.89 0.59
C ASN A 505 -38.49 19.60 1.90
N LYS A 506 -38.56 20.55 2.84
CA LYS A 506 -37.98 20.39 4.18
C LYS A 506 -38.82 19.49 5.10
N ASN A 507 -40.14 19.42 4.88
CA ASN A 507 -41.08 18.80 5.81
C ASN A 507 -41.70 17.52 5.23
N SER A 508 -40.92 16.70 4.52
CA SER A 508 -41.45 15.60 3.72
C SER A 508 -41.80 14.33 4.52
N ALA A 509 -41.22 14.09 5.72
CA ALA A 509 -41.42 12.82 6.44
C ALA A 509 -41.58 12.94 7.97
N THR A 510 -42.45 12.09 8.52
CA THR A 510 -42.73 11.91 9.96
C THR A 510 -41.67 11.10 10.71
N ALA A 511 -41.04 10.11 10.06
CA ALA A 511 -40.05 9.23 10.69
C ALA A 511 -38.76 9.98 11.11
N LEU A 512 -38.39 11.03 10.36
CA LEU A 512 -37.19 11.83 10.63
C LEU A 512 -37.39 12.82 11.78
N HIS A 513 -38.64 13.21 12.07
CA HIS A 513 -38.98 14.22 13.07
C HIS A 513 -38.48 13.85 14.47
N GLU A 514 -38.41 12.56 14.79
CA GLU A 514 -37.84 12.09 16.06
C GLU A 514 -36.34 12.39 16.14
N THR A 515 -35.59 12.09 15.06
CA THR A 515 -34.16 12.42 14.96
C THR A 515 -33.92 13.93 14.87
N GLU A 516 -34.87 14.69 14.34
CA GLU A 516 -34.74 16.14 14.22
C GLU A 516 -34.75 16.86 15.58
N ASN A 517 -35.40 16.26 16.58
CA ASN A 517 -35.52 16.79 17.93
C ASN A 517 -34.38 16.38 18.86
N LEU A 518 -33.52 15.44 18.42
CA LEU A 518 -32.37 15.01 19.21
C LEU A 518 -31.30 16.10 19.27
N PRO A 519 -30.58 16.22 20.40
CA PRO A 519 -29.49 17.17 20.51
C PRO A 519 -28.35 16.77 19.57
N VAL A 520 -27.93 17.73 18.75
CA VAL A 520 -26.88 17.58 17.75
C VAL A 520 -25.55 18.10 18.29
N ILE A 521 -24.47 17.36 18.05
CA ILE A 521 -23.08 17.81 18.27
C ILE A 521 -22.76 18.93 17.28
N ALA A 522 -23.10 18.69 16.00
CA ALA A 522 -23.02 19.66 14.94
C ALA A 522 -24.12 19.42 13.92
N ASN A 523 -24.60 20.51 13.32
CA ASN A 523 -25.60 20.46 12.27
C ASN A 523 -25.15 21.32 11.08
N VAL A 524 -25.21 20.73 9.90
CA VAL A 524 -24.89 21.37 8.62
C VAL A 524 -26.15 21.41 7.76
N THR A 525 -27.25 21.90 8.31
CA THR A 525 -28.38 22.38 7.50
C THR A 525 -28.03 23.77 6.96
N PRO A 526 -28.02 24.00 5.64
CA PRO A 526 -27.94 25.35 5.11
C PRO A 526 -29.16 26.15 5.58
N SER A 527 -28.95 27.16 6.43
CA SER A 527 -30.00 28.04 6.95
C SER A 527 -30.43 29.08 5.92
N SER A 528 -30.85 28.67 4.72
CA SER A 528 -31.66 29.49 3.82
C SER A 528 -32.08 28.71 2.60
N LYS A 529 -33.38 28.80 2.28
CA LYS A 529 -33.90 28.53 0.95
C LYS A 529 -33.00 29.23 -0.07
N VAL A 530 -32.72 28.53 -1.17
CA VAL A 530 -31.85 28.97 -2.27
C VAL A 530 -30.38 28.81 -1.90
N TRP A 531 -29.71 27.81 -2.48
CA TRP A 531 -28.29 27.96 -2.78
C TRP A 531 -28.12 29.32 -3.48
N PRO A 532 -27.55 30.36 -2.84
CA PRO A 532 -27.24 31.58 -3.55
C PRO A 532 -26.35 31.15 -4.71
N ARG A 533 -26.46 31.81 -5.87
CA ARG A 533 -25.52 31.68 -7.00
C ARG A 533 -24.11 32.07 -6.55
N LEU A 534 -23.50 31.24 -5.69
CA LEU A 534 -22.13 31.30 -5.24
C LEU A 534 -21.27 30.72 -6.36
N PRO A 535 -20.07 31.26 -6.60
CA PRO A 535 -19.19 30.79 -7.65
C PRO A 535 -18.92 29.29 -7.54
N LEU A 536 -18.94 28.63 -8.71
CA LEU A 536 -18.86 27.18 -8.96
C LEU A 536 -17.88 26.39 -8.07
N ALA A 537 -16.77 27.01 -7.62
CA ALA A 537 -15.76 26.34 -6.83
C ALA A 537 -16.19 25.96 -5.39
N ARG A 538 -17.12 26.70 -4.76
CA ARG A 538 -17.48 26.46 -3.34
C ARG A 538 -18.60 25.43 -3.13
N ARG A 539 -19.37 25.10 -4.16
CA ARG A 539 -20.54 24.23 -4.02
C ARG A 539 -20.18 22.76 -3.84
N SER A 540 -19.20 22.29 -4.60
CA SER A 540 -18.73 20.91 -4.56
C SER A 540 -17.74 20.64 -3.43
N LEU A 541 -17.03 21.68 -2.94
CA LEU A 541 -16.07 21.54 -1.83
C LEU A 541 -16.78 21.16 -0.52
N LEU A 542 -17.91 21.79 -0.17
CA LEU A 542 -18.53 21.61 1.14
C LEU A 542 -19.13 20.21 1.40
N VAL A 543 -19.69 19.56 0.36
CA VAL A 543 -20.24 18.19 0.49
C VAL A 543 -19.12 17.13 0.49
N LEU A 544 -18.01 17.38 -0.20
CA LEU A 544 -16.86 16.48 -0.25
C LEU A 544 -15.92 16.65 0.97
N GLU A 545 -15.68 17.88 1.42
CA GLU A 545 -14.88 18.19 2.61
C GLU A 545 -15.47 17.55 3.88
N MET A 546 -16.80 17.42 3.97
CA MET A 546 -17.47 16.81 5.13
C MET A 546 -17.58 15.27 5.06
N LEU A 547 -17.39 14.68 3.88
CA LEU A 547 -17.24 13.23 3.71
C LEU A 547 -15.77 12.78 3.77
N GLY A 548 -14.87 13.64 4.25
CA GLY A 548 -13.43 13.35 4.36
C GLY A 548 -12.73 13.22 3.00
N GLN A 549 -13.28 13.82 1.95
CA GLN A 549 -12.70 13.79 0.60
C GLN A 549 -12.08 15.15 0.24
N PRO A 550 -10.80 15.18 -0.16
CA PRO A 550 -10.20 16.38 -0.75
C PRO A 550 -10.77 16.72 -2.15
#